data_AF-A0A952AIP2-F1
#
_entry.id   AF-A0A952AIP2-F1
#
_cell.length_a   1.000
_cell.length_b   1.000
_cell.length_c   1.000
_cell.angle_alpha   90.00
_cell.angle_beta   90.00
_cell.angle_gamma   90.00
#
_symmetry.space_group_name_H-M   'P 1'
#
loop_
_entity.id
_entity.type
_entity.pdbx_description
1 polymer ?
#
loop_
_entity_poly.entity_id
_entity_poly.type
_entity_poly.pdbx_seq_one_letter_code
_entity_poly.pdbx_strand_id
1 'polypeptide(L)'
;WQKTTKKKYNAVWLWKPLNIELYSIDTLPGLKTLFDANPFLRNSFNTGNVVGFPFPGGGINYTLTKPGKRYNSNAMLRLGIEESGLLTLPFKSLHDKVYQYIKAEAEYKYSHKLPKSEIAYRGFVGIGLPLRGQSLPFFKQYFAGGPNSMRAWGLRQLGLGSSILSDTISSNSFRDRFGDMQLEANIEYRFNIAKIGSFKLASALFADIGNIWNVKKDPANPDGEFALNRLYKDIAIGVGTGLRFDFTLFMIRVDFAYKVKDPGRLTNDGWMSIKNFKWTEFRNNQSHTEIKNYAIQLGIGFPF
;
A
#
# COMPACT_ATOMS: atom_id res chain seq x y z
N TRP A 1 40.87 7.65 -17.69
CA TRP A 1 40.42 6.62 -18.66
C TRP A 1 39.05 6.09 -18.24
N GLN A 2 37.96 6.62 -18.83
CA GLN A 2 36.61 6.10 -18.61
C GLN A 2 36.33 5.02 -19.67
N LYS A 3 36.36 3.75 -19.27
CA LYS A 3 35.89 2.65 -20.12
C LYS A 3 34.39 2.53 -19.95
N THR A 4 33.63 3.24 -20.78
CA THR A 4 32.17 3.18 -20.80
C THR A 4 31.71 1.87 -21.43
N THR A 5 31.76 0.76 -20.70
CA THR A 5 30.96 -0.41 -21.07
C THR A 5 29.50 -0.03 -20.91
N LYS A 6 28.79 0.22 -22.02
CA LYS A 6 27.33 0.39 -22.07
C LYS A 6 26.66 -0.86 -21.48
N LYS A 7 26.49 -0.91 -20.16
CA LYS A 7 25.71 -1.98 -19.52
C LYS A 7 24.25 -1.82 -19.96
N LYS A 8 23.65 -2.90 -20.47
CA LYS A 8 22.24 -2.96 -20.95
C LYS A 8 21.20 -2.92 -19.80
N TYR A 9 21.63 -2.55 -18.61
CA TYR A 9 20.83 -2.50 -17.39
C TYR A 9 21.45 -1.45 -16.45
N ASN A 10 20.60 -0.79 -15.67
CA ASN A 10 21.01 0.14 -14.62
C ASN A 10 20.74 -0.53 -13.27
N ALA A 11 21.75 -0.61 -12.43
CA ALA A 11 21.64 -1.16 -11.08
C ALA A 11 22.07 -0.09 -10.08
N VAL A 12 21.21 0.21 -9.11
CA VAL A 12 21.44 1.20 -8.05
C VAL A 12 21.35 0.50 -6.70
N TRP A 13 22.37 0.70 -5.88
CA TRP A 13 22.41 0.26 -4.49
C TRP A 13 22.33 1.48 -3.59
N LEU A 14 21.38 1.49 -2.66
CA LEU A 14 21.31 2.45 -1.57
C LEU A 14 21.48 1.69 -0.27
N TRP A 15 22.62 1.91 0.38
CA TRP A 15 22.92 1.38 1.70
C TRP A 15 22.79 2.50 2.72
N LYS A 16 21.97 2.27 3.75
CA LYS A 16 21.80 3.14 4.91
C LYS A 16 22.42 2.45 6.11
N PRO A 17 23.71 2.68 6.42
CA PRO A 17 24.42 1.96 7.47
C PRO A 17 23.92 2.31 8.89
N LEU A 18 23.46 3.53 9.11
CA LEU A 18 22.89 3.96 10.37
C LEU A 18 21.54 4.60 10.07
N ASN A 19 20.49 4.18 10.77
CA ASN A 19 19.18 4.81 10.69
C ASN A 19 18.70 5.15 12.09
N ILE A 20 18.62 6.43 12.43
CA ILE A 20 18.08 6.91 13.71
C ILE A 20 16.88 7.78 13.40
N GLU A 21 15.69 7.32 13.77
CA GLU A 21 14.46 8.06 13.63
C GLU A 21 13.83 8.21 15.02
N LEU A 22 13.66 9.46 15.47
CA LEU A 22 13.12 9.78 16.79
C LEU A 22 11.68 10.26 16.60
N TYR A 23 10.71 9.52 17.13
CA TYR A 23 9.31 9.91 17.10
C TYR A 23 8.83 10.26 18.50
N SER A 24 8.64 11.55 18.77
CA SER A 24 8.02 12.05 20.00
C SER A 24 6.75 12.82 19.65
N ILE A 25 5.68 12.55 20.38
CA ILE A 25 4.38 13.22 20.23
C ILE A 25 3.93 13.61 21.62
N ASP A 26 3.77 14.91 21.85
CA ASP A 26 3.15 15.40 23.07
C ASP A 26 1.64 15.22 22.97
N THR A 27 1.08 14.34 23.80
CA THR A 27 -0.36 14.11 23.82
C THR A 27 -1.04 15.23 24.61
N LEU A 28 -1.61 16.21 23.89
CA LEU A 28 -2.45 17.24 24.50
C LEU A 28 -3.76 16.64 25.04
N PRO A 29 -4.41 17.25 26.05
CA PRO A 29 -5.65 16.74 26.62
C PRO A 29 -6.75 16.45 25.59
N GLY A 30 -6.87 17.27 24.54
CA GLY A 30 -7.82 17.05 23.44
C GLY A 30 -7.55 15.77 22.64
N LEU A 31 -6.28 15.38 22.45
CA LEU A 31 -5.94 14.13 21.77
C LEU A 31 -6.32 12.91 22.61
N LYS A 32 -6.23 13.01 23.94
CA LYS A 32 -6.64 11.94 24.86
C LYS A 32 -8.14 11.68 24.75
N THR A 33 -8.96 12.74 24.73
CA THR A 33 -10.42 12.62 24.52
C THR A 33 -10.75 11.98 23.17
N LEU A 34 -9.96 12.28 22.13
CA LEU A 34 -10.12 11.65 20.81
C LEU A 34 -9.75 10.15 20.82
N PHE A 35 -8.75 9.74 21.60
CA PHE A 35 -8.42 8.31 21.77
C PHE A 35 -9.53 7.54 22.47
N ASP A 36 -10.15 8.15 23.48
CA ASP A 36 -11.27 7.53 24.19
C ASP A 36 -12.49 7.40 23.26
N ALA A 37 -12.72 8.38 22.38
CA ALA A 37 -13.80 8.35 21.39
C ALA A 37 -13.54 7.40 20.21
N ASN A 38 -12.28 7.22 19.81
CA ASN A 38 -11.88 6.31 18.74
C ASN A 38 -10.53 5.62 19.08
N PRO A 39 -10.57 4.41 19.65
CA PRO A 39 -9.38 3.67 20.02
C PRO A 39 -8.40 3.40 18.86
N PHE A 40 -8.87 3.37 17.60
CA PHE A 40 -7.97 3.19 16.44
C PHE A 40 -7.03 4.37 16.23
N LEU A 41 -7.41 5.58 16.69
CA LEU A 41 -6.50 6.73 16.63
C LEU A 41 -5.25 6.48 17.45
N ARG A 42 -5.34 5.76 18.58
CA ARG A 42 -4.18 5.50 19.42
C ARG A 42 -3.05 4.81 18.64
N ASN A 43 -3.39 3.89 17.75
CA ASN A 43 -2.42 3.18 16.92
C ASN A 43 -1.73 4.10 15.90
N SER A 44 -2.35 5.22 15.52
CA SER A 44 -1.78 6.19 14.56
C SER A 44 -0.87 7.24 15.20
N PHE A 45 -0.78 7.30 16.54
CA PHE A 45 -0.01 8.29 17.28
C PHE A 45 0.97 7.63 18.26
N ASN A 46 1.66 6.58 17.83
CA ASN A 46 2.68 5.93 18.65
C ASN A 46 3.95 6.79 18.74
N THR A 47 4.55 6.85 19.92
CA THR A 47 5.89 7.40 20.15
C THR A 47 6.91 6.28 20.21
N GLY A 48 8.18 6.61 19.98
CA GLY A 48 9.31 5.68 20.12
C GLY A 48 10.35 5.81 19.02
N ASN A 49 11.49 5.16 19.20
CA ASN A 49 12.64 5.36 18.34
C ASN A 49 12.89 4.16 17.44
N VAL A 50 13.33 4.42 16.20
CA VAL A 50 13.89 3.42 15.29
C VAL A 50 15.40 3.59 15.30
N VAL A 51 16.12 2.50 15.54
CA VAL A 51 17.58 2.50 15.53
C VAL A 51 18.06 1.27 14.76
N GLY A 52 18.51 1.49 13.52
CA GLY A 52 19.15 0.48 12.67
C GLY A 52 20.67 0.63 12.69
N PHE A 53 21.39 -0.49 12.64
CA PHE A 53 22.84 -0.57 12.83
C PHE A 53 23.60 -1.12 11.60
N PRO A 54 24.87 -0.76 11.39
CA PRO A 54 25.56 -1.05 10.14
C PRO A 54 25.79 -2.53 9.84
N PHE A 55 25.68 -3.43 10.83
CA PHE A 55 25.73 -4.88 10.61
C PHE A 55 24.93 -5.66 11.68
N PRO A 56 24.08 -6.64 11.29
CA PRO A 56 23.77 -7.00 9.92
C PRO A 56 22.77 -6.04 9.23
N GLY A 57 22.20 -5.02 9.91
CA GLY A 57 20.98 -4.36 9.43
C GLY A 57 20.79 -2.87 9.74
N GLY A 58 20.98 -2.03 8.70
CA GLY A 58 20.31 -0.74 8.59
C GLY A 58 19.19 -0.86 7.55
N GLY A 59 19.25 -0.08 6.48
CA GLY A 59 18.38 -0.27 5.31
C GLY A 59 19.19 -0.56 4.05
N ILE A 60 18.86 -1.60 3.30
CA ILE A 60 19.41 -1.85 1.96
C ILE A 60 18.27 -1.78 0.95
N ASN A 61 18.42 -0.93 -0.05
CA ASN A 61 17.55 -0.91 -1.22
C ASN A 61 18.38 -1.20 -2.48
N TYR A 62 17.94 -2.19 -3.25
CA TYR A 62 18.50 -2.55 -4.53
C TYR A 62 17.47 -2.32 -5.62
N THR A 63 17.80 -1.50 -6.61
CA THR A 63 16.93 -1.24 -7.77
C THR A 63 17.65 -1.64 -9.05
N LEU A 64 17.05 -2.57 -9.80
CA LEU A 64 17.51 -3.01 -11.10
C LEU A 64 16.50 -2.60 -12.16
N THR A 65 16.93 -1.80 -13.13
CA THR A 65 16.14 -1.38 -14.29
C THR A 65 16.75 -1.95 -15.57
N LYS A 66 15.95 -2.66 -16.35
CA LYS A 66 16.36 -3.30 -17.59
C LYS A 66 15.44 -2.87 -18.75
N PRO A 67 15.92 -2.01 -19.67
CA PRO A 67 15.19 -1.73 -20.89
C PRO A 67 15.22 -2.94 -21.83
N GLY A 68 14.12 -3.14 -22.57
CA GLY A 68 14.02 -4.16 -23.61
C GLY A 68 14.90 -3.87 -24.83
N LYS A 69 15.17 -4.89 -25.65
CA LYS A 69 16.10 -4.79 -26.82
C LYS A 69 15.74 -3.67 -27.81
N ARG A 70 14.47 -3.27 -27.91
CA ARG A 70 13.97 -2.18 -28.78
C ARG A 70 13.45 -0.97 -28.01
N TYR A 71 13.74 -0.85 -26.70
CA TYR A 71 13.20 0.19 -25.82
C TYR A 71 11.65 0.29 -25.79
N ASN A 72 10.97 -0.74 -26.32
CA ASN A 72 9.52 -0.90 -26.28
C ASN A 72 9.05 -1.55 -24.98
N SER A 73 9.96 -1.92 -24.10
CA SER A 73 9.63 -2.47 -22.79
C SER A 73 10.61 -1.99 -21.75
N ASN A 74 10.15 -1.91 -20.51
CA ASN A 74 10.96 -1.57 -19.37
C ASN A 74 10.57 -2.46 -18.20
N ALA A 75 11.54 -3.09 -17.55
CA ALA A 75 11.36 -3.84 -16.33
C ALA A 75 12.15 -3.18 -15.20
N MET A 76 11.54 -3.05 -14.02
CA MET A 76 12.17 -2.57 -12.80
C MET A 76 11.89 -3.56 -11.68
N LEU A 77 12.95 -4.02 -11.01
CA LEU A 77 12.86 -4.78 -9.78
C LEU A 77 13.48 -3.93 -8.66
N ARG A 78 12.72 -3.70 -7.59
CA ARG A 78 13.21 -3.07 -6.36
C ARG A 78 13.10 -4.06 -5.22
N LEU A 79 14.18 -4.26 -4.49
CA LEU A 79 14.24 -5.07 -3.27
C LEU A 79 14.64 -4.16 -2.12
N GLY A 80 13.98 -4.29 -0.98
CA GLY A 80 14.25 -3.54 0.23
C GLY A 80 14.31 -4.46 1.44
N ILE A 81 15.28 -4.24 2.31
CA ILE A 81 15.30 -4.80 3.66
C ILE A 81 15.64 -3.69 4.65
N GLU A 82 14.96 -3.68 5.77
CA GLU A 82 15.11 -2.72 6.85
C GLU A 82 15.03 -3.45 8.19
N GLU A 83 15.85 -3.01 9.13
CA GLU A 83 15.93 -3.57 10.46
C GLU A 83 16.02 -2.46 11.50
N SER A 84 15.47 -2.73 12.69
CA SER A 84 15.59 -1.87 13.85
C SER A 84 15.72 -2.68 15.13
N GLY A 85 16.63 -2.26 16.00
CA GLY A 85 16.75 -2.74 17.37
C GLY A 85 17.25 -4.17 17.57
N LEU A 86 17.79 -4.85 16.55
CA LEU A 86 18.37 -6.20 16.71
C LEU A 86 19.51 -6.20 17.74
N LEU A 87 20.42 -5.23 17.68
CA LEU A 87 21.50 -5.12 18.66
C LEU A 87 21.00 -4.74 20.06
N THR A 88 19.80 -4.19 20.18
CA THR A 88 19.18 -3.85 21.47
C THR A 88 18.39 -5.01 22.07
N LEU A 89 18.19 -6.13 21.34
CA LEU A 89 17.45 -7.31 21.82
C LEU A 89 17.95 -7.85 23.17
N PRO A 90 19.27 -7.97 23.44
CA PRO A 90 19.75 -8.46 24.73
C PRO A 90 19.51 -7.49 25.90
N PHE A 91 19.36 -6.20 25.62
CA PHE A 91 19.33 -5.14 26.62
C PHE A 91 17.90 -4.78 27.02
N LYS A 92 17.41 -5.39 28.11
CA LYS A 92 16.02 -5.19 28.59
C LYS A 92 15.64 -3.72 28.83
N SER A 93 16.59 -2.89 29.27
CA SER A 93 16.38 -1.46 29.51
C SER A 93 16.06 -0.64 28.24
N LEU A 94 16.32 -1.19 27.05
CA LEU A 94 16.07 -0.54 25.77
C LEU A 94 14.78 -1.02 25.08
N HIS A 95 14.13 -2.06 25.62
CA HIS A 95 12.96 -2.69 25.01
C HIS A 95 11.77 -1.74 24.88
N ASP A 96 11.60 -0.81 25.80
CA ASP A 96 10.51 0.18 25.76
C ASP A 96 10.94 1.50 25.07
N LYS A 97 12.19 1.58 24.61
CA LYS A 97 12.77 2.79 24.02
C LYS A 97 13.04 2.67 22.51
N VAL A 98 13.20 1.44 22.02
CA VAL A 98 13.57 1.15 20.64
C VAL A 98 12.64 0.09 20.06
N TYR A 99 12.02 0.40 18.92
CA TYR A 99 11.23 -0.59 18.19
C TYR A 99 12.12 -1.67 17.60
N GLN A 100 11.69 -2.92 17.75
CA GLN A 100 12.45 -4.11 17.35
C GLN A 100 11.72 -4.88 16.27
N TYR A 101 12.22 -4.83 15.03
CA TYR A 101 11.58 -5.47 13.89
C TYR A 101 12.54 -5.72 12.72
N ILE A 102 12.11 -6.62 11.83
CA ILE A 102 12.71 -6.82 10.50
C ILE A 102 11.61 -6.58 9.47
N LYS A 103 11.90 -5.85 8.41
CA LYS A 103 10.96 -5.55 7.33
C LYS A 103 11.63 -5.81 5.99
N ALA A 104 10.92 -6.47 5.08
CA ALA A 104 11.38 -6.75 3.74
C ALA A 104 10.29 -6.41 2.72
N GLU A 105 10.69 -5.89 1.56
CA GLU A 105 9.79 -5.54 0.47
C GLU A 105 10.40 -5.86 -0.89
N ALA A 106 9.53 -6.19 -1.84
CA ALA A 106 9.87 -6.35 -3.24
C ALA A 106 8.79 -5.69 -4.11
N GLU A 107 9.23 -4.92 -5.09
CA GLU A 107 8.38 -4.31 -6.11
C GLU A 107 8.89 -4.68 -7.49
N TYR A 108 8.00 -5.17 -8.33
CA TYR A 108 8.26 -5.39 -9.74
C TYR A 108 7.35 -4.51 -10.59
N LYS A 109 7.92 -3.74 -11.51
CA LYS A 109 7.18 -2.97 -12.51
C LYS A 109 7.61 -3.39 -13.89
N TYR A 110 6.65 -3.64 -14.76
CA TYR A 110 6.92 -3.94 -16.16
C TYR A 110 5.99 -3.11 -17.04
N SER A 111 6.52 -2.47 -18.08
CA SER A 111 5.69 -1.87 -19.10
C SER A 111 6.12 -2.28 -20.49
N HIS A 112 5.14 -2.37 -21.40
CA HIS A 112 5.33 -2.71 -22.79
C HIS A 112 4.57 -1.73 -23.67
N LYS A 113 5.31 -0.92 -24.42
CA LYS A 113 4.81 0.06 -25.37
C LYS A 113 4.46 -0.61 -26.69
N LEU A 114 3.22 -0.41 -27.10
CA LEU A 114 2.66 -0.73 -28.41
C LEU A 114 2.55 0.58 -29.23
N PRO A 115 2.26 0.53 -30.54
CA PRO A 115 2.24 1.72 -31.38
C PRO A 115 1.29 2.85 -30.91
N LYS A 116 0.16 2.51 -30.28
CA LYS A 116 -0.85 3.48 -29.80
C LYS A 116 -1.27 3.28 -28.34
N SER A 117 -0.67 2.29 -27.66
CA SER A 117 -1.04 1.89 -26.31
C SER A 117 0.17 1.38 -25.53
N GLU A 118 0.02 1.20 -24.23
CA GLU A 118 1.01 0.61 -23.35
C GLU A 118 0.29 -0.31 -22.37
N ILE A 119 0.83 -1.51 -22.18
CA ILE A 119 0.40 -2.39 -21.09
C ILE A 119 1.41 -2.21 -19.96
N ALA A 120 0.93 -1.94 -18.75
CA ALA A 120 1.75 -1.84 -17.55
C ALA A 120 1.29 -2.83 -16.49
N TYR A 121 2.25 -3.37 -15.76
CA TYR A 121 2.07 -4.28 -14.64
C TYR A 121 2.88 -3.77 -13.46
N ARG A 122 2.32 -3.93 -12.27
CA ARG A 122 3.00 -3.72 -11.00
C ARG A 122 2.67 -4.89 -10.07
N GLY A 123 3.68 -5.43 -9.40
CA GLY A 123 3.52 -6.34 -8.28
C GLY A 123 4.29 -5.77 -7.09
N PHE A 124 3.71 -5.87 -5.90
CA PHE A 124 4.31 -5.45 -4.65
C PHE A 124 4.02 -6.49 -3.58
N VAL A 125 5.06 -6.87 -2.84
CA VAL A 125 4.94 -7.67 -1.62
C VAL A 125 5.80 -7.03 -0.55
N GLY A 126 5.24 -6.88 0.64
CA GLY A 126 5.91 -6.35 1.80
C GLY A 126 5.54 -7.17 3.03
N ILE A 127 6.52 -7.44 3.88
CA ILE A 127 6.31 -8.13 5.15
C ILE A 127 7.19 -7.51 6.24
N GLY A 128 6.55 -7.23 7.36
CA GLY A 128 7.13 -6.74 8.59
C GLY A 128 6.95 -7.75 9.70
N LEU A 129 8.04 -8.09 10.36
CA LEU A 129 8.06 -9.00 11.50
C LEU A 129 8.41 -8.19 12.76
N PRO A 130 7.42 -7.84 13.58
CA PRO A 130 7.69 -7.26 14.89
C PRO A 130 8.31 -8.33 15.79
N LEU A 131 9.56 -8.13 16.21
CA LEU A 131 10.27 -9.04 17.10
C LEU A 131 9.75 -8.92 18.54
N ARG A 132 9.22 -7.74 18.89
CA ARG A 132 8.46 -7.48 20.12
C ARG A 132 7.16 -6.75 19.82
N GLY A 133 6.17 -6.94 20.68
CA GLY A 133 4.84 -6.39 20.49
C GLY A 133 4.01 -7.17 19.46
N GLN A 134 2.80 -6.69 19.20
CA GLN A 134 1.85 -7.36 18.31
C GLN A 134 1.96 -6.94 16.85
N SER A 135 2.40 -5.71 16.57
CA SER A 135 2.49 -5.17 15.22
C SER A 135 3.74 -4.31 15.06
N LEU A 136 4.09 -3.97 13.82
CA LEU A 136 5.06 -2.91 13.57
C LEU A 136 4.55 -1.56 14.14
N PRO A 137 5.45 -0.60 14.43
CA PRO A 137 5.02 0.76 14.67
C PRO A 137 4.31 1.32 13.43
N PHE A 138 3.27 2.13 13.63
CA PHE A 138 2.35 2.56 12.55
C PHE A 138 3.05 3.20 11.36
N PHE A 139 4.10 3.99 11.59
CA PHE A 139 4.87 4.66 10.55
C PHE A 139 5.74 3.70 9.72
N LYS A 140 5.86 2.43 10.15
CA LYS A 140 6.48 1.35 9.38
C LYS A 140 5.47 0.32 8.86
N GLN A 141 4.22 0.36 9.30
CA GLN A 141 3.16 -0.48 8.76
C GLN A 141 2.82 -0.10 7.32
N TYR A 142 2.25 -1.07 6.61
CA TYR A 142 1.72 -0.89 5.27
C TYR A 142 0.27 -0.44 5.33
N PHE A 143 -0.17 0.22 4.26
CA PHE A 143 -1.56 0.59 4.04
C PHE A 143 -1.92 0.39 2.58
N ALA A 144 -3.22 0.19 2.32
CA ALA A 144 -3.74 0.06 0.96
C ALA A 144 -4.91 1.01 0.72
N GLY A 145 -5.08 1.38 -0.56
CA GLY A 145 -6.10 2.32 -1.01
C GLY A 145 -5.53 3.67 -1.46
N GLY A 146 -6.31 4.41 -2.25
CA GLY A 146 -5.91 5.69 -2.86
C GLY A 146 -5.39 5.57 -4.30
N PRO A 147 -4.93 6.67 -4.90
CA PRO A 147 -4.61 6.74 -6.32
C PRO A 147 -3.47 5.80 -6.74
N ASN A 148 -2.43 5.67 -5.91
CA ASN A 148 -1.19 4.93 -6.22
C ASN A 148 -1.21 3.46 -5.76
N SER A 149 -2.35 2.97 -5.29
CA SER A 149 -2.55 1.61 -4.77
C SER A 149 -3.93 1.11 -5.27
N MET A 150 -4.75 0.56 -4.38
CA MET A 150 -6.07 0.01 -4.65
C MET A 150 -7.10 1.12 -4.89
N ARG A 151 -7.31 1.54 -6.14
CA ARG A 151 -8.04 2.79 -6.46
C ARG A 151 -9.52 2.79 -6.09
N ALA A 152 -10.16 1.62 -6.01
CA ALA A 152 -11.56 1.50 -5.60
C ALA A 152 -11.79 1.74 -4.09
N TRP A 153 -10.72 1.90 -3.30
CA TRP A 153 -10.78 2.24 -1.88
C TRP A 153 -10.19 3.62 -1.62
N GLY A 154 -10.75 4.34 -0.65
CA GLY A 154 -10.14 5.55 -0.12
C GLY A 154 -8.75 5.28 0.46
N LEU A 155 -7.97 6.35 0.64
CA LEU A 155 -6.63 6.23 1.23
C LEU A 155 -6.72 5.54 2.60
N ARG A 156 -5.94 4.46 2.79
CA ARG A 156 -5.90 3.66 4.03
C ARG A 156 -7.22 3.01 4.43
N GLN A 157 -8.16 2.81 3.50
CA GLN A 157 -9.47 2.24 3.80
C GLN A 157 -9.62 0.76 3.39
N LEU A 158 -8.54 0.08 3.01
CA LEU A 158 -8.56 -1.35 2.69
C LEU A 158 -7.78 -2.18 3.74
N GLY A 159 -8.31 -3.37 4.06
CA GLY A 159 -7.74 -4.33 5.02
C GLY A 159 -8.21 -4.13 6.46
N LEU A 160 -7.79 -4.91 7.43
CA LEU A 160 -6.89 -6.06 7.36
C LEU A 160 -7.65 -7.30 6.92
N GLY A 161 -7.20 -7.99 5.88
CA GLY A 161 -7.88 -9.18 5.36
C GLY A 161 -9.37 -8.91 5.11
N SER A 162 -10.23 -9.83 5.56
CA SER A 162 -11.69 -9.67 5.60
C SER A 162 -12.25 -9.05 6.88
N SER A 163 -11.40 -8.49 7.76
CA SER A 163 -11.85 -7.89 9.02
C SER A 163 -12.74 -6.68 8.78
N ILE A 164 -13.86 -6.64 9.52
CA ILE A 164 -14.81 -5.52 9.53
C ILE A 164 -14.80 -4.75 10.84
N LEU A 165 -13.83 -4.99 11.74
CA LEU A 165 -13.79 -4.30 13.04
C LEU A 165 -13.68 -2.78 12.89
N SER A 166 -12.92 -2.29 11.91
CA SER A 166 -12.85 -0.85 11.65
C SER A 166 -14.12 -0.27 11.04
N ASP A 167 -15.08 -1.11 10.61
CA ASP A 167 -16.38 -0.69 10.07
C ASP A 167 -17.49 -0.66 11.14
N THR A 168 -17.21 -1.04 12.40
CA THR A 168 -18.20 -0.97 13.50
C THR A 168 -18.29 0.41 14.15
N ILE A 169 -17.31 1.29 13.95
CA ILE A 169 -17.34 2.65 14.48
C ILE A 169 -18.10 3.57 13.52
N SER A 170 -18.79 4.58 14.07
CA SER A 170 -19.55 5.60 13.32
C SER A 170 -18.83 6.06 12.03
N SER A 171 -19.59 6.23 10.95
CA SER A 171 -19.10 6.60 9.61
C SER A 171 -18.33 7.92 9.57
N ASN A 172 -18.49 8.78 10.57
CA ASN A 172 -17.77 10.06 10.71
C ASN A 172 -16.42 9.95 11.43
N SER A 173 -16.00 8.74 11.80
CA SER A 173 -14.73 8.48 12.49
C SER A 173 -13.60 8.12 11.52
N PHE A 174 -12.35 8.33 11.96
CA PHE A 174 -11.16 7.83 11.27
C PHE A 174 -11.15 6.30 11.24
N ARG A 175 -11.08 5.72 10.03
CA ARG A 175 -11.05 4.28 9.77
C ARG A 175 -9.78 3.87 9.03
N ASP A 176 -8.67 4.49 9.39
CA ASP A 176 -7.37 4.15 8.83
C ASP A 176 -7.01 2.71 9.22
N ARG A 177 -6.60 1.93 8.23
CA ARG A 177 -6.23 0.53 8.35
C ARG A 177 -4.74 0.38 8.03
N PHE A 178 -4.02 -0.25 8.95
CA PHE A 178 -2.58 -0.49 8.85
C PHE A 178 -2.27 -1.95 9.15
N GLY A 179 -1.35 -2.53 8.39
CA GLY A 179 -0.97 -3.93 8.52
C GLY A 179 0.54 -4.14 8.43
N ASP A 180 0.99 -5.28 8.91
CA ASP A 180 2.40 -5.67 8.88
C ASP A 180 2.80 -6.34 7.57
N MET A 181 1.84 -6.82 6.78
CA MET A 181 2.05 -7.43 5.48
C MET A 181 1.17 -6.76 4.42
N GLN A 182 1.70 -6.61 3.21
CA GLN A 182 0.97 -6.11 2.05
C GLN A 182 1.25 -6.99 0.83
N LEU A 183 0.20 -7.29 0.08
CA LEU A 183 0.30 -7.90 -1.24
C LEU A 183 -0.55 -7.08 -2.19
N GLU A 184 0.04 -6.62 -3.29
CA GLU A 184 -0.65 -5.83 -4.29
C GLU A 184 -0.16 -6.20 -5.70
N ALA A 185 -1.09 -6.25 -6.64
CA ALA A 185 -0.84 -6.39 -8.06
C ALA A 185 -1.75 -5.44 -8.82
N ASN A 186 -1.22 -4.85 -9.88
CA ASN A 186 -1.95 -3.97 -10.75
C ASN A 186 -1.62 -4.30 -12.21
N ILE A 187 -2.63 -4.23 -13.05
CA ILE A 187 -2.52 -4.28 -14.51
C ILE A 187 -3.24 -3.06 -15.10
N GLU A 188 -2.62 -2.41 -16.08
CA GLU A 188 -3.20 -1.26 -16.79
C GLU A 188 -3.01 -1.40 -18.29
N TYR A 189 -4.08 -1.16 -19.04
CA TYR A 189 -4.05 -0.93 -20.48
C TYR A 189 -4.24 0.56 -20.76
N ARG A 190 -3.15 1.24 -21.14
CA ARG A 190 -3.10 2.69 -21.36
C ARG A 190 -3.15 2.98 -22.85
N PHE A 191 -3.95 3.95 -23.27
CA PHE A 191 -4.07 4.33 -24.68
C PHE A 191 -4.27 5.83 -24.84
N ASN A 192 -3.87 6.35 -25.98
CA ASN A 192 -3.96 7.77 -26.28
C ASN A 192 -5.34 8.06 -26.87
N ILE A 193 -6.01 9.09 -26.37
CA ILE A 193 -7.29 9.55 -26.93
C ILE A 193 -7.03 10.62 -27.99
N ALA A 194 -6.39 11.72 -27.58
CA ALA A 194 -6.16 12.87 -28.43
C ALA A 194 -4.92 13.65 -27.97
N LYS A 195 -4.36 14.43 -28.89
CA LYS A 195 -3.39 15.46 -28.56
C LYS A 195 -4.08 16.81 -28.71
N ILE A 196 -4.13 17.59 -27.64
CA ILE A 196 -4.83 18.88 -27.60
C ILE A 196 -3.78 19.94 -27.31
N GLY A 197 -3.32 20.62 -28.36
CA GLY A 197 -2.22 21.59 -28.27
C GLY A 197 -0.95 20.97 -27.67
N SER A 198 -0.53 21.50 -26.52
CA SER A 198 0.71 21.12 -25.83
C SER A 198 0.57 19.96 -24.85
N PHE A 199 -0.64 19.47 -24.59
CA PHE A 199 -0.85 18.32 -23.69
C PHE A 199 -1.48 17.15 -24.43
N LYS A 200 -1.28 15.97 -23.85
CA LYS A 200 -1.78 14.71 -24.39
C LYS A 200 -2.87 14.18 -23.47
N LEU A 201 -4.04 13.92 -24.05
CA LEU A 201 -5.14 13.24 -23.37
C LEU A 201 -5.01 11.74 -23.62
N ALA A 202 -4.86 10.99 -22.55
CA ALA A 202 -4.80 9.54 -22.54
C ALA A 202 -5.84 8.96 -21.57
N SER A 203 -6.11 7.68 -21.72
CA SER A 203 -6.93 6.94 -20.77
C SER A 203 -6.27 5.61 -20.43
N ALA A 204 -6.70 5.00 -19.33
CA ALA A 204 -6.26 3.70 -18.90
C ALA A 204 -7.44 2.88 -18.40
N LEU A 205 -7.53 1.62 -18.80
CA LEU A 205 -8.34 0.62 -18.12
C LEU A 205 -7.44 -0.14 -17.16
N PHE A 206 -7.91 -0.41 -15.94
CA PHE A 206 -7.08 -1.07 -14.95
C PHE A 206 -7.85 -2.05 -14.07
N ALA A 207 -7.09 -3.00 -13.51
CA ALA A 207 -7.51 -3.83 -12.41
C ALA A 207 -6.44 -3.80 -11.31
N ASP A 208 -6.88 -3.58 -10.07
CA ASP A 208 -6.07 -3.56 -8.86
C ASP A 208 -6.48 -4.74 -7.99
N ILE A 209 -5.52 -5.51 -7.51
CA ILE A 209 -5.73 -6.71 -6.70
C ILE A 209 -4.81 -6.62 -5.50
N GLY A 210 -5.31 -6.79 -4.29
CA GLY A 210 -4.44 -6.74 -3.13
C GLY A 210 -5.16 -6.63 -1.81
N ASN A 211 -4.37 -6.69 -0.73
CA ASN A 211 -4.81 -6.38 0.62
C ASN A 211 -3.59 -6.18 1.54
N ILE A 212 -3.87 -5.83 2.79
CA ILE A 212 -2.94 -5.81 3.92
C ILE A 212 -3.42 -6.74 5.02
N TRP A 213 -2.51 -7.25 5.83
CA TRP A 213 -2.79 -8.14 6.96
C TRP A 213 -1.84 -7.87 8.13
N ASN A 214 -2.21 -8.33 9.32
CA ASN A 214 -1.26 -8.51 10.41
C ASN A 214 -0.56 -9.87 10.26
N VAL A 215 0.71 -9.93 10.65
CA VAL A 215 1.47 -11.19 10.63
C VAL A 215 1.28 -11.98 11.91
N LYS A 216 1.13 -11.28 13.05
CA LYS A 216 0.83 -11.93 14.34
C LYS A 216 -0.66 -12.07 14.54
N LYS A 217 -1.02 -13.13 15.26
CA LYS A 217 -2.40 -13.45 15.62
C LYS A 217 -2.89 -12.53 16.72
N ASP A 218 -4.10 -12.02 16.55
CA ASP A 218 -4.81 -11.25 17.56
C ASP A 218 -6.18 -11.90 17.81
N PRO A 219 -6.42 -12.49 19.00
CA PRO A 219 -7.71 -13.06 19.35
C PRO A 219 -8.88 -12.08 19.24
N ALA A 220 -8.62 -10.77 19.39
CA ALA A 220 -9.64 -9.74 19.21
C ALA A 220 -9.95 -9.45 17.74
N ASN A 221 -9.06 -9.81 16.80
CA ASN A 221 -9.21 -9.59 15.36
C ASN A 221 -8.73 -10.80 14.52
N PRO A 222 -9.40 -11.96 14.63
CA PRO A 222 -8.96 -13.19 13.97
C PRO A 222 -9.06 -13.15 12.43
N ASP A 223 -9.83 -12.21 11.87
CA ASP A 223 -9.96 -12.00 10.43
C ASP A 223 -8.96 -10.98 9.87
N GLY A 224 -8.17 -10.32 10.72
CA GLY A 224 -7.12 -9.39 10.33
C GLY A 224 -5.76 -10.04 10.10
N GLU A 225 -5.54 -11.25 10.60
CA GLU A 225 -4.27 -11.99 10.41
C GLU A 225 -4.17 -12.60 9.01
N PHE A 226 -2.95 -12.72 8.51
CA PHE A 226 -2.70 -13.43 7.26
C PHE A 226 -2.91 -14.94 7.46
N ALA A 227 -3.86 -15.50 6.71
CA ALA A 227 -4.13 -16.93 6.70
C ALA A 227 -4.27 -17.42 5.25
N LEU A 228 -3.35 -18.31 4.83
CA LEU A 228 -3.30 -18.77 3.43
C LEU A 228 -4.60 -19.46 2.98
N ASN A 229 -5.25 -20.19 3.89
CA ASN A 229 -6.54 -20.85 3.65
C ASN A 229 -7.70 -19.86 3.44
N ARG A 230 -7.57 -18.60 3.90
CA ARG A 230 -8.57 -17.54 3.74
C ARG A 230 -8.20 -16.55 2.63
N LEU A 231 -7.02 -16.66 2.03
CA LEU A 231 -6.51 -15.71 1.05
C LEU A 231 -7.50 -15.41 -0.09
N TYR A 232 -8.22 -16.43 -0.58
CA TYR A 232 -9.23 -16.27 -1.63
C TYR A 232 -10.37 -15.32 -1.22
N LYS A 233 -10.76 -15.31 0.06
CA LYS A 233 -11.76 -14.40 0.64
C LYS A 233 -11.17 -13.03 0.97
N ASP A 234 -9.93 -13.01 1.46
CA ASP A 234 -9.26 -11.78 1.88
C ASP A 234 -8.82 -10.88 0.71
N ILE A 235 -8.56 -11.40 -0.48
CA ILE A 235 -8.06 -10.55 -1.58
C ILE A 235 -9.14 -9.59 -2.08
N ALA A 236 -8.82 -8.30 -2.13
CA ALA A 236 -9.69 -7.29 -2.73
C ALA A 236 -9.37 -7.12 -4.22
N ILE A 237 -10.40 -6.83 -5.02
CA ILE A 237 -10.28 -6.60 -6.47
C ILE A 237 -11.09 -5.35 -6.84
N GLY A 238 -10.40 -4.36 -7.38
CA GLY A 238 -11.01 -3.17 -7.98
C GLY A 238 -10.76 -3.12 -9.48
N VAL A 239 -11.73 -2.65 -10.25
CA VAL A 239 -11.54 -2.36 -11.68
C VAL A 239 -11.97 -0.94 -11.98
N GLY A 240 -11.36 -0.32 -12.97
CA GLY A 240 -11.68 1.06 -13.26
C GLY A 240 -11.14 1.58 -14.56
N THR A 241 -11.41 2.86 -14.78
CA THR A 241 -10.91 3.64 -15.89
C THR A 241 -10.33 4.95 -15.38
N GLY A 242 -9.30 5.45 -16.04
CA GLY A 242 -8.64 6.70 -15.71
C GLY A 242 -8.56 7.61 -16.91
N LEU A 243 -8.68 8.92 -16.68
CA LEU A 243 -8.30 9.96 -17.62
C LEU A 243 -6.98 10.56 -17.19
N ARG A 244 -6.06 10.72 -18.15
CA ARG A 244 -4.70 11.22 -17.94
C ARG A 244 -4.46 12.42 -18.83
N PHE A 245 -4.12 13.53 -18.17
CA PHE A 245 -3.70 14.77 -18.78
C PHE A 245 -2.18 14.85 -18.62
N ASP A 246 -1.46 14.38 -19.64
CA ASP A 246 -0.01 14.39 -19.66
C ASP A 246 0.47 15.76 -20.17
N PHE A 247 0.90 16.64 -19.27
CA PHE A 247 1.58 17.90 -19.58
C PHE A 247 3.09 17.67 -19.67
N THR A 248 3.83 18.67 -20.14
CA THR A 248 5.29 18.59 -20.30
C THR A 248 6.03 18.36 -18.97
N LEU A 249 5.57 18.97 -17.87
CA LEU A 249 6.28 18.97 -16.58
C LEU A 249 5.62 18.09 -15.51
N PHE A 250 4.35 17.77 -15.66
CA PHE A 250 3.58 16.96 -14.72
C PHE A 250 2.43 16.28 -15.46
N MET A 251 1.84 15.28 -14.83
CA MET A 251 0.61 14.67 -15.28
C MET A 251 -0.44 14.74 -14.20
N ILE A 252 -1.68 14.97 -14.61
CA ILE A 252 -2.86 14.86 -13.75
C ILE A 252 -3.64 13.64 -14.19
N ARG A 253 -4.13 12.87 -13.22
CA ARG A 253 -5.03 11.75 -13.48
C ARG A 253 -6.27 11.81 -12.61
N VAL A 254 -7.40 11.46 -13.21
CA VAL A 254 -8.68 11.25 -12.55
C VAL A 254 -9.08 9.81 -12.81
N ASP A 255 -9.07 8.99 -11.77
CA ASP A 255 -9.38 7.57 -11.85
C ASP A 255 -10.74 7.30 -11.21
N PHE A 256 -11.61 6.60 -11.92
CA PHE A 256 -12.85 6.05 -11.40
C PHE A 256 -12.72 4.54 -11.29
N ALA A 257 -13.00 4.00 -10.10
CA ALA A 257 -12.85 2.57 -9.83
C ALA A 257 -14.04 2.03 -9.04
N TYR A 258 -14.39 0.77 -9.32
CA TYR A 258 -15.44 0.01 -8.66
C TYR A 258 -14.88 -1.23 -7.96
N LYS A 259 -15.40 -1.55 -6.78
CA LYS A 259 -15.03 -2.70 -5.95
C LYS A 259 -15.72 -3.97 -6.46
N VAL A 260 -15.05 -4.70 -7.34
CA VAL A 260 -15.57 -5.98 -7.85
C VAL A 260 -15.58 -7.04 -6.76
N LYS A 261 -14.52 -7.08 -5.96
CA LYS A 261 -14.42 -7.94 -4.78
C LYS A 261 -14.00 -7.11 -3.58
N ASP A 262 -14.87 -7.03 -2.58
CA ASP A 262 -14.64 -6.33 -1.33
C ASP A 262 -14.57 -7.36 -0.18
N PRO A 263 -13.40 -7.55 0.45
CA PRO A 263 -13.25 -8.51 1.55
C PRO A 263 -14.14 -8.23 2.75
N GLY A 264 -14.58 -6.99 2.95
CA GLY A 264 -15.51 -6.64 4.03
C GLY A 264 -16.96 -7.02 3.75
N ARG A 265 -17.29 -7.49 2.55
CA ARG A 265 -18.66 -7.92 2.20
C ARG A 265 -18.88 -9.35 2.68
N LEU A 266 -19.85 -9.49 3.59
CA LEU A 266 -20.15 -10.75 4.30
C LEU A 266 -20.81 -11.82 3.42
N THR A 267 -21.30 -11.45 2.25
CA THR A 267 -21.96 -12.34 1.30
C THR A 267 -21.04 -12.65 0.12
N ASN A 268 -21.23 -13.83 -0.48
CA ASN A 268 -20.59 -14.22 -1.74
C ASN A 268 -19.05 -14.09 -1.73
N ASP A 269 -18.40 -14.37 -0.59
CA ASP A 269 -16.94 -14.24 -0.39
C ASP A 269 -16.35 -12.90 -0.86
N GLY A 270 -17.14 -11.84 -0.69
CA GLY A 270 -16.76 -10.49 -1.04
C GLY A 270 -17.08 -10.10 -2.48
N TRP A 271 -17.53 -10.99 -3.34
CA TRP A 271 -17.84 -10.68 -4.74
C TRP A 271 -19.14 -9.88 -4.88
N MET A 272 -19.11 -8.86 -5.74
CA MET A 272 -20.34 -8.15 -6.14
C MET A 272 -21.29 -9.05 -6.94
N SER A 273 -22.59 -8.77 -6.85
CA SER A 273 -23.61 -9.46 -7.67
C SER A 273 -23.84 -8.71 -8.97
N ILE A 274 -23.62 -9.37 -10.11
CA ILE A 274 -23.88 -8.77 -11.44
C ILE A 274 -25.36 -8.48 -11.63
N LYS A 275 -26.24 -9.35 -11.11
CA LYS A 275 -27.70 -9.18 -11.19
C LYS A 275 -28.19 -8.04 -10.31
N ASN A 276 -27.59 -7.89 -9.12
CA ASN A 276 -27.98 -6.88 -8.13
C ASN A 276 -26.83 -5.90 -7.91
N PHE A 277 -26.42 -5.22 -8.97
CA PHE A 277 -25.36 -4.22 -8.91
C PHE A 277 -25.76 -3.08 -7.97
N LYS A 278 -24.84 -2.69 -7.07
CA LYS A 278 -25.08 -1.62 -6.10
C LYS A 278 -23.91 -0.65 -6.07
N TRP A 279 -24.23 0.65 -6.13
CA TRP A 279 -23.26 1.73 -5.93
C TRP A 279 -22.83 1.89 -4.48
N THR A 280 -23.72 1.59 -3.54
CA THR A 280 -23.47 1.64 -2.10
C THR A 280 -24.07 0.41 -1.42
N GLU A 281 -23.47 0.00 -0.32
CA GLU A 281 -23.94 -1.11 0.50
C GLU A 281 -23.77 -0.79 1.98
N PHE A 282 -24.59 -1.40 2.83
CA PHE A 282 -24.48 -1.26 4.26
C PHE A 282 -23.70 -2.44 4.84
N ARG A 283 -22.69 -2.14 5.67
CA ARG A 283 -22.06 -3.14 6.53
C ARG A 283 -23.00 -3.44 7.71
N ASN A 284 -22.88 -4.66 8.25
CA ASN A 284 -23.70 -5.32 9.29
C ASN A 284 -24.45 -4.41 10.31
N ASN A 285 -25.56 -4.94 10.85
CA ASN A 285 -26.75 -4.30 11.41
C ASN A 285 -26.60 -3.35 12.61
N GLN A 286 -25.44 -3.22 13.27
CA GLN A 286 -25.32 -2.37 14.47
C GLN A 286 -25.06 -0.89 14.13
N SER A 287 -24.21 -0.63 13.14
CA SER A 287 -23.74 0.74 12.85
C SER A 287 -24.22 1.26 11.49
N HIS A 288 -25.03 0.49 10.75
CA HIS A 288 -25.60 0.82 9.43
C HIS A 288 -24.63 1.62 8.55
N THR A 289 -23.36 1.18 8.52
CA THR A 289 -22.31 1.98 7.92
C THR A 289 -22.39 1.86 6.41
N GLU A 290 -22.70 2.96 5.76
CA GLU A 290 -22.73 3.05 4.31
C GLU A 290 -21.30 2.98 3.76
N ILE A 291 -21.09 2.02 2.87
CA ILE A 291 -19.86 1.82 2.12
C ILE A 291 -20.15 2.06 0.65
N LYS A 292 -19.39 2.98 0.06
CA LYS A 292 -19.40 3.18 -1.39
C LYS A 292 -18.63 2.04 -2.06
N ASN A 293 -19.25 1.44 -3.07
CA ASN A 293 -18.62 0.43 -3.93
C ASN A 293 -17.82 1.05 -5.08
N TYR A 294 -17.72 2.39 -5.12
CA TYR A 294 -16.92 3.12 -6.09
C TYR A 294 -16.06 4.18 -5.39
N ALA A 295 -15.01 4.62 -6.07
CA ALA A 295 -14.18 5.73 -5.66
C ALA A 295 -13.73 6.54 -6.87
N ILE A 296 -13.52 7.84 -6.64
CA ILE A 296 -12.86 8.75 -7.57
C ILE A 296 -11.54 9.17 -6.92
N GLN A 297 -10.44 9.01 -7.63
CA GLN A 297 -9.10 9.32 -7.16
C GLN A 297 -8.49 10.41 -8.04
N LEU A 298 -7.84 11.38 -7.40
CA LEU A 298 -6.99 12.35 -8.06
C LEU A 298 -5.54 11.95 -7.85
N GLY A 299 -4.77 11.89 -8.93
CA GLY A 299 -3.33 11.66 -8.87
C GLY A 299 -2.58 12.75 -9.59
N ILE A 300 -1.43 13.13 -9.03
CA ILE A 300 -0.47 14.03 -9.66
C ILE A 300 0.85 13.26 -9.75
N GLY A 301 1.44 13.25 -10.94
CA GLY A 301 2.72 12.59 -11.20
C GLY A 301 3.67 13.51 -11.94
N PHE A 302 4.97 13.20 -11.86
CA PHE A 302 5.99 13.88 -12.65
C PHE A 302 6.47 12.93 -13.76
N PRO A 303 6.62 13.40 -15.01
CA PRO A 303 7.22 12.61 -16.07
C PRO A 303 8.70 12.37 -15.73
N PHE A 304 9.09 11.11 -15.59
CA PHE A 304 10.48 10.66 -15.50
C PHE A 304 10.76 9.54 -16.50
#